data_AF-A0A1C3FAW8-F1
#
_entry.id   AF-A0A1C3FAW8-F1
#
_cell.length_a   1.000
_cell.length_b   1.000
_cell.length_c   1.000
_cell.angle_alpha   90.00
_cell.angle_beta   90.00
_cell.angle_gamma   90.00
#
_symmetry.space_group_name_H-M   'P 1'
#
loop_
_entity.id
_entity.type
_entity.pdbx_description
1 polymer ?
#
loop_
_entity_poly.entity_id
_entity_poly.type
_entity_poly.pdbx_seq_one_letter_code
_entity_poly.pdbx_strand_id
1 'polypeptide(L)'
;MYIDDKTIMRYLNALHEHKMAKDIFVPILKKMGSKGVKFTGGTGEQGIDIEYYELSHPEKFKQYVGIQFKKGDITYSAKGTNNSIKEIKNQAEEAFQKEICSVDSGEVNYISRLIVATTGEINENARKLINKAKVKGENTRISYWDEQRLAEYINEYWIDEFIDYFEINSEKILYEENNENEDGYIVNENYLNENYEKEIIKCRKVKKTMNTWQWEIIKVMIHNLFDNDSSSINMSNLLMELESTEDNISNELRSLIQLSYINIDEGEICFSGNASVLSKLAKILIEDMIEAEEFIGNEEYAKDLFFEIIQ
;
A
#
# COMPACT_ATOMS: atom_id res chain seq x y z
N MET A 1 -14.58 -7.20 12.77
CA MET A 1 -13.15 -7.04 12.46
C MET A 1 -13.03 -5.87 11.52
N TYR A 2 -11.95 -5.09 11.62
CA TYR A 2 -11.74 -3.92 10.78
C TYR A 2 -10.32 -4.01 10.23
N ILE A 3 -10.13 -3.65 8.96
CA ILE A 3 -8.81 -3.44 8.37
C ILE A 3 -8.76 -1.98 7.94
N ASP A 4 -7.65 -1.31 8.22
CA ASP A 4 -7.45 0.07 7.82
C ASP A 4 -7.51 0.25 6.29
N ASP A 5 -7.93 1.44 5.87
CA ASP A 5 -8.18 1.74 4.46
C ASP A 5 -6.91 1.58 3.62
N LYS A 6 -5.73 1.93 4.17
CA LYS A 6 -4.45 1.84 3.44
C LYS A 6 -4.07 0.40 3.16
N THR A 7 -4.23 -0.50 4.13
CA THR A 7 -3.98 -1.92 3.96
C THR A 7 -4.92 -2.52 2.92
N ILE A 8 -6.21 -2.18 2.97
CA ILE A 8 -7.17 -2.62 1.94
C ILE A 8 -6.72 -2.12 0.56
N MET A 9 -6.38 -0.84 0.43
CA MET A 9 -5.92 -0.27 -0.85
C MET A 9 -4.62 -0.92 -1.35
N ARG A 10 -3.67 -1.25 -0.47
CA ARG A 10 -2.43 -1.98 -0.82
C ARG A 10 -2.74 -3.29 -1.55
N TYR A 11 -3.66 -4.08 -1.01
CA TYR A 11 -4.09 -5.35 -1.62
C TYR A 11 -4.92 -5.15 -2.90
N LEU A 12 -5.84 -4.17 -2.92
CA LEU A 12 -6.61 -3.84 -4.13
C LEU A 12 -5.71 -3.37 -5.27
N ASN A 13 -4.71 -2.55 -5.00
CA ASN A 13 -3.76 -2.04 -5.99
C ASN A 13 -2.90 -3.16 -6.60
N ALA A 14 -2.72 -4.29 -5.91
CA ALA A 14 -2.06 -5.48 -6.46
C ALA A 14 -2.92 -6.26 -7.47
N LEU A 15 -4.26 -6.17 -7.41
CA LEU A 15 -5.17 -6.91 -8.30
C LEU A 15 -5.49 -6.15 -9.57
N HIS A 16 -5.49 -6.78 -10.75
CA HIS A 16 -5.97 -6.12 -11.98
C HIS A 16 -7.44 -5.66 -11.86
N GLU A 17 -7.83 -4.56 -12.53
CA GLU A 17 -9.18 -3.95 -12.47
C GLU A 17 -10.31 -4.98 -12.64
N HIS A 18 -10.25 -5.80 -13.69
CA HIS A 18 -11.22 -6.88 -13.93
C HIS A 18 -11.28 -7.93 -12.82
N LYS A 19 -10.14 -8.29 -12.21
CA LYS A 19 -10.12 -9.24 -11.08
C LYS A 19 -10.75 -8.60 -9.86
N MET A 20 -10.42 -7.35 -9.56
CA MET A 20 -11.03 -6.59 -8.47
C MET A 20 -12.55 -6.51 -8.64
N ALA A 21 -13.03 -6.16 -9.84
CA ALA A 21 -14.46 -6.11 -10.13
C ALA A 21 -15.15 -7.48 -9.94
N LYS A 22 -14.59 -8.54 -10.53
CA LYS A 22 -15.21 -9.87 -10.56
C LYS A 22 -15.12 -10.61 -9.22
N ASP A 23 -13.95 -10.61 -8.60
CA ASP A 23 -13.65 -11.48 -7.46
C ASP A 23 -13.99 -10.80 -6.13
N ILE A 24 -13.99 -9.46 -6.07
CA ILE A 24 -14.23 -8.69 -4.84
C ILE A 24 -15.61 -8.00 -4.89
N PHE A 25 -15.83 -7.13 -5.88
CA PHE A 25 -17.01 -6.25 -5.87
C PHE A 25 -18.30 -6.90 -6.34
N VAL A 26 -18.27 -7.91 -7.21
CA VAL A 26 -19.48 -8.70 -7.54
C VAL A 26 -20.04 -9.41 -6.29
N PRO A 27 -19.24 -10.12 -5.48
CA PRO A 27 -19.70 -10.66 -4.19
C PRO A 27 -20.24 -9.60 -3.24
N ILE A 28 -19.54 -8.48 -3.06
CA ILE A 28 -19.98 -7.36 -2.21
C ILE A 28 -21.37 -6.87 -2.63
N LEU A 29 -21.57 -6.57 -3.91
CA LEU A 29 -22.84 -6.08 -4.43
C LEU A 29 -23.99 -7.07 -4.20
N LYS A 30 -23.72 -8.38 -4.33
CA LYS A 30 -24.72 -9.41 -4.03
C LYS A 30 -25.09 -9.42 -2.55
N LYS A 31 -24.11 -9.26 -1.65
CA LYS A 31 -24.34 -9.16 -0.21
C LYS A 31 -25.08 -7.89 0.21
N MET A 32 -24.85 -6.78 -0.47
CA MET A 32 -25.62 -5.54 -0.31
C MET A 32 -27.09 -5.67 -0.75
N GLY A 33 -27.46 -6.78 -1.40
CA GLY A 33 -28.82 -7.04 -1.87
C GLY A 33 -29.11 -6.52 -3.28
N SER A 34 -28.09 -6.08 -4.03
CA SER A 34 -28.25 -5.68 -5.42
C SER A 34 -28.68 -6.86 -6.29
N LYS A 35 -29.57 -6.60 -7.25
CA LYS A 35 -30.17 -7.65 -8.09
C LYS A 35 -29.53 -7.69 -9.47
N GLY A 36 -29.44 -8.89 -10.04
CA GLY A 36 -28.92 -9.09 -11.39
C GLY A 36 -27.44 -8.72 -11.56
N VAL A 37 -26.66 -8.77 -10.47
CA VAL A 37 -25.23 -8.43 -10.50
C VAL A 37 -24.49 -9.39 -11.44
N LYS A 38 -23.89 -8.84 -12.50
CA LYS A 38 -23.09 -9.56 -13.49
C LYS A 38 -21.79 -8.81 -13.76
N PHE A 39 -20.70 -9.56 -13.85
CA PHE A 39 -19.44 -9.05 -14.39
C PHE A 39 -19.54 -9.07 -15.92
N THR A 40 -19.29 -7.93 -16.54
CA THR A 40 -19.34 -7.72 -17.99
C THR A 40 -17.97 -7.50 -18.61
N GLY A 41 -16.89 -7.66 -17.83
CA GLY A 41 -15.57 -7.30 -18.28
C GLY A 41 -14.93 -8.23 -19.32
N GLY A 42 -14.23 -7.67 -20.32
CA GLY A 42 -13.65 -8.37 -21.47
C GLY A 42 -13.99 -7.77 -22.86
N THR A 43 -13.94 -8.61 -23.89
CA THR A 43 -13.99 -8.24 -25.34
C THR A 43 -15.33 -7.73 -25.87
N GLY A 44 -16.21 -7.24 -24.98
CA GLY A 44 -17.48 -6.55 -25.29
C GLY A 44 -17.81 -5.45 -24.28
N GLU A 45 -16.82 -4.99 -23.51
CA GLU A 45 -16.95 -3.88 -22.57
C GLU A 45 -17.19 -2.58 -23.31
N GLN A 46 -18.42 -2.08 -23.24
CA GLN A 46 -18.74 -0.69 -23.58
C GLN A 46 -18.42 0.23 -22.39
N GLY A 47 -17.22 0.08 -21.83
CA GLY A 47 -16.73 0.87 -20.69
C GLY A 47 -17.29 0.48 -19.31
N ILE A 48 -17.77 -0.77 -19.12
CA ILE A 48 -18.43 -1.20 -17.87
C ILE A 48 -17.95 -2.59 -17.45
N ASP A 49 -17.40 -2.67 -16.24
CA ASP A 49 -16.93 -3.90 -15.61
C ASP A 49 -18.07 -4.70 -14.95
N ILE A 50 -19.01 -4.00 -14.30
CA ILE A 50 -20.12 -4.63 -13.57
C ILE A 50 -21.45 -3.96 -13.92
N GLU A 51 -22.49 -4.77 -14.12
CA GLU A 51 -23.86 -4.30 -14.25
C GLU A 51 -24.75 -4.94 -13.18
N TYR A 52 -25.66 -4.16 -12.63
CA TYR A 52 -26.73 -4.63 -11.77
C TYR A 52 -27.96 -3.75 -11.95
N TYR A 53 -29.05 -4.09 -11.27
CA TYR A 53 -30.23 -3.23 -11.21
C TYR A 53 -30.75 -3.07 -9.79
N GLU A 54 -31.25 -1.86 -9.53
CA GLU A 54 -32.00 -1.51 -8.33
C GLU A 54 -33.48 -1.43 -8.71
N LEU A 55 -34.37 -1.61 -7.73
CA LEU A 55 -35.80 -1.40 -7.92
C LEU A 55 -36.18 -0.04 -7.34
N SER A 56 -36.71 0.86 -8.17
CA SER A 56 -37.19 2.14 -7.70
C SER A 56 -38.37 1.95 -6.74
N HIS A 57 -38.47 2.78 -5.72
CA HIS A 57 -39.66 2.82 -4.86
C HIS A 57 -40.53 4.01 -5.29
N PRO A 58 -41.87 3.88 -5.33
CA PRO A 58 -42.69 2.73 -4.95
C PRO A 58 -43.01 1.74 -6.09
N GLU A 59 -42.80 2.13 -7.35
CA GLU A 59 -43.32 1.44 -8.54
C GLU A 59 -42.49 0.23 -9.01
N LYS A 60 -41.32 0.00 -8.40
CA LYS A 60 -40.41 -1.13 -8.68
C LYS A 60 -39.89 -1.18 -10.12
N PHE A 61 -39.65 -0.02 -10.73
CA PHE A 61 -38.96 0.03 -12.03
C PHE A 61 -37.51 -0.41 -11.88
N LYS A 62 -37.01 -1.18 -12.85
CA LYS A 62 -35.60 -1.58 -12.89
C LYS A 62 -34.75 -0.37 -13.29
N GLN A 63 -33.90 0.07 -12.39
CA GLN A 63 -32.87 1.08 -12.65
C GLN A 63 -31.54 0.37 -12.81
N TYR A 64 -31.06 0.30 -14.05
CA TYR A 64 -29.77 -0.34 -14.33
C TYR A 64 -28.63 0.59 -13.94
N VAL A 65 -27.64 -0.02 -13.29
CA VAL A 65 -26.44 0.63 -12.80
C VAL A 65 -25.22 -0.07 -13.39
N GLY A 66 -24.33 0.70 -14.00
CA GLY A 66 -23.02 0.26 -14.45
C GLY A 66 -21.95 0.71 -13.47
N ILE A 67 -20.91 -0.10 -13.26
CA ILE A 67 -19.71 0.26 -12.52
C ILE A 67 -18.50 0.09 -13.44
N GLN A 68 -17.66 1.11 -13.44
CA GLN A 68 -16.36 1.08 -14.07
C GLN A 68 -15.27 1.24 -13.00
N PHE A 69 -14.29 0.35 -13.00
CA PHE A 69 -13.15 0.41 -12.10
C PHE A 69 -11.93 0.99 -12.81
N LYS A 70 -11.19 1.84 -12.10
CA LYS A 70 -9.88 2.34 -12.50
C LYS A 70 -8.88 2.22 -11.36
N LYS A 71 -7.61 2.07 -11.69
CA LYS A 71 -6.52 2.11 -10.71
C LYS A 71 -5.90 3.50 -10.59
N GLY A 72 -5.58 3.85 -9.35
CA GLY A 72 -4.83 5.06 -8.99
C GLY A 72 -5.64 6.34 -9.13
N ASP A 73 -4.94 7.47 -9.09
CA ASP A 73 -5.58 8.78 -9.02
C ASP A 73 -6.18 9.21 -10.37
N ILE A 74 -7.41 9.71 -10.31
CA ILE A 74 -8.08 10.36 -11.43
C ILE A 74 -7.96 11.87 -11.24
N THR A 75 -6.82 12.42 -11.64
CA THR A 75 -6.51 13.85 -11.49
C THR A 75 -6.48 14.58 -12.82
N TYR A 76 -7.13 15.75 -12.85
CA TYR A 76 -7.02 16.70 -13.97
C TYR A 76 -6.13 17.88 -13.58
N SER A 77 -5.09 18.16 -14.38
CA SER A 77 -4.33 19.41 -14.31
C SER A 77 -4.22 20.06 -15.69
N ALA A 78 -4.37 21.38 -15.77
CA ALA A 78 -4.38 22.12 -17.03
C ALA A 78 -3.04 22.06 -17.82
N LYS A 79 -1.97 21.54 -17.20
CA LYS A 79 -0.61 21.46 -17.76
C LYS A 79 -0.18 20.03 -18.13
N GLY A 80 -1.00 19.01 -17.85
CA GLY A 80 -0.65 17.59 -18.03
C GLY A 80 -1.34 16.88 -19.20
N THR A 81 -0.93 15.64 -19.45
CA THR A 81 -1.47 14.77 -20.50
C THR A 81 -2.88 14.29 -20.14
N ASN A 82 -3.91 14.94 -20.70
CA ASN A 82 -5.33 14.74 -20.36
C ASN A 82 -5.98 13.46 -20.94
N ASN A 83 -5.20 12.43 -21.28
CA ASN A 83 -5.72 11.29 -22.05
C ASN A 83 -6.58 10.35 -21.20
N SER A 84 -6.23 10.11 -19.93
CA SER A 84 -6.97 9.22 -19.03
C SER A 84 -8.40 9.72 -18.75
N ILE A 85 -8.58 11.02 -18.51
CA ILE A 85 -9.91 11.58 -18.21
C ILE A 85 -10.80 11.63 -19.46
N LYS A 86 -10.21 11.88 -20.63
CA LYS A 86 -10.96 11.82 -21.89
C LYS A 86 -11.42 10.38 -22.17
N GLU A 87 -10.59 9.39 -21.86
CA GLU A 87 -10.94 7.98 -21.97
C GLU A 87 -12.11 7.62 -21.06
N ILE A 88 -12.06 8.00 -19.77
CA ILE A 88 -13.15 7.78 -18.81
C ILE A 88 -14.43 8.51 -19.24
N LYS A 89 -14.31 9.73 -19.78
CA LYS A 89 -15.47 10.45 -20.33
C LYS A 89 -16.11 9.69 -21.49
N ASN A 90 -15.31 9.19 -22.43
CA ASN A 90 -15.81 8.44 -23.57
C ASN A 90 -16.43 7.11 -23.13
N GLN A 91 -15.80 6.39 -22.20
CA GLN A 91 -16.34 5.16 -21.61
C GLN A 91 -17.66 5.43 -20.89
N ALA A 92 -17.79 6.58 -20.21
CA ALA A 92 -19.06 6.97 -19.61
C ALA A 92 -20.16 7.28 -20.64
N GLU A 93 -19.82 7.92 -21.77
CA GLU A 93 -20.77 8.15 -22.87
C GLU A 93 -21.22 6.82 -23.51
N GLU A 94 -20.29 5.91 -23.76
CA GLU A 94 -20.57 4.56 -24.27
C GLU A 94 -21.44 3.75 -23.30
N ALA A 95 -21.19 3.86 -22.00
CA ALA A 95 -21.95 3.17 -20.98
C ALA A 95 -23.43 3.61 -20.94
N PHE A 96 -23.73 4.89 -21.11
CA PHE A 96 -25.11 5.37 -21.16
C PHE A 96 -25.85 4.96 -22.45
N GLN A 97 -25.12 4.77 -23.54
CA GLN A 97 -25.68 4.32 -24.82
C GLN A 97 -25.84 2.80 -24.90
N LYS A 98 -25.33 2.06 -23.91
CA LYS A 98 -25.43 0.60 -23.85
C LYS A 98 -26.87 0.14 -23.71
N GLU A 99 -27.30 -0.70 -24.65
CA GLU A 99 -28.60 -1.35 -24.65
C GLU A 99 -28.56 -2.63 -23.79
N ILE A 100 -29.40 -2.66 -22.75
CA ILE A 100 -29.60 -3.81 -21.87
C ILE A 100 -30.93 -4.46 -22.26
N CYS A 101 -30.84 -5.54 -23.05
CA CYS A 101 -31.98 -6.34 -23.42
C CYS A 101 -32.37 -7.28 -22.27
N SER A 102 -33.58 -7.11 -21.74
CA SER A 102 -34.17 -8.05 -20.79
C SER A 102 -34.69 -9.27 -21.54
N VAL A 103 -34.12 -10.45 -21.26
CA VAL A 103 -34.48 -11.73 -21.91
C VAL A 103 -35.98 -12.05 -21.72
N ASP A 104 -36.57 -11.62 -20.61
CA ASP A 104 -37.94 -11.96 -20.23
C ASP A 104 -39.00 -11.00 -20.76
N SER A 105 -38.66 -9.73 -21.03
CA SER A 105 -39.62 -8.69 -21.43
C SER A 105 -39.45 -8.16 -22.85
N GLY A 106 -38.31 -8.42 -23.51
CA GLY A 106 -37.99 -7.84 -24.82
C GLY A 106 -37.80 -6.32 -24.80
N GLU A 107 -37.81 -5.70 -23.61
CA GLU A 107 -37.59 -4.27 -23.45
C GLU A 107 -36.09 -3.95 -23.50
N VAL A 108 -35.75 -2.96 -24.32
CA VAL A 108 -34.43 -2.35 -24.36
C VAL A 108 -34.37 -1.30 -23.25
N ASN A 109 -33.51 -1.53 -22.26
CA ASN A 109 -33.27 -0.60 -21.17
C ASN A 109 -31.88 0.03 -21.33
N TYR A 110 -31.69 1.20 -20.73
CA TYR A 110 -30.42 1.91 -20.70
C TYR A 110 -29.92 2.06 -19.28
N ILE A 111 -28.63 2.34 -19.15
CA ILE A 111 -28.04 2.60 -17.84
C ILE A 111 -28.49 3.96 -17.33
N SER A 112 -29.09 3.96 -16.15
CA SER A 112 -29.58 5.17 -15.49
C SER A 112 -28.51 5.80 -14.60
N ARG A 113 -27.59 4.99 -14.09
CA ARG A 113 -26.52 5.41 -13.19
C ARG A 113 -25.21 4.72 -13.56
N LEU A 114 -24.17 5.50 -13.73
CA LEU A 114 -22.80 5.00 -13.86
C LEU A 114 -22.04 5.30 -12.57
N ILE A 115 -21.28 4.35 -12.09
CA ILE A 115 -20.39 4.50 -10.94
C ILE A 115 -18.96 4.40 -11.46
N VAL A 116 -18.19 5.46 -11.24
CA VAL A 116 -16.74 5.45 -11.49
C VAL A 116 -16.05 5.15 -10.17
N ALA A 117 -15.50 3.95 -10.06
CA ALA A 117 -14.80 3.46 -8.89
C ALA A 117 -13.29 3.52 -9.11
N THR A 118 -12.53 3.99 -8.13
CA THR A 118 -11.07 4.03 -8.23
C THR A 118 -10.38 3.77 -6.90
N THR A 119 -9.17 3.21 -6.96
CA THR A 119 -8.32 2.91 -5.77
C THR A 119 -7.48 4.09 -5.29
N GLY A 120 -7.77 5.30 -5.75
CA GLY A 120 -7.09 6.53 -5.36
C GLY A 120 -8.05 7.72 -5.31
N GLU A 121 -7.51 8.93 -5.43
CA GLU A 121 -8.32 10.14 -5.33
C GLU A 121 -8.94 10.58 -6.67
N ILE A 122 -10.13 11.19 -6.61
CA ILE A 122 -10.76 11.85 -7.76
C ILE A 122 -10.92 13.33 -7.49
N ASN A 123 -10.09 14.15 -8.12
CA ASN A 123 -10.13 15.60 -7.93
C ASN A 123 -11.39 16.23 -8.55
N GLU A 124 -11.81 17.39 -8.02
CA GLU A 124 -13.06 18.04 -8.48
C GLU A 124 -13.08 18.35 -9.98
N ASN A 125 -11.94 18.70 -10.55
CA ASN A 125 -11.85 19.06 -11.96
C ASN A 125 -12.10 17.85 -12.87
N ALA A 126 -11.58 16.67 -12.49
CA ALA A 126 -11.88 15.41 -13.15
C ALA A 126 -13.38 15.09 -13.02
N ARG A 127 -13.97 15.21 -11.81
CA ARG A 127 -15.43 15.03 -11.61
C ARG A 127 -16.25 15.96 -12.52
N LYS A 128 -15.86 17.24 -12.66
CA LYS A 128 -16.54 18.21 -13.53
C LYS A 128 -16.47 17.82 -15.01
N LEU A 129 -15.36 17.23 -15.46
CA LEU A 129 -15.20 16.80 -16.86
C LEU A 129 -15.94 15.50 -17.15
N ILE A 130 -15.85 14.50 -16.27
CA ILE A 130 -16.55 13.22 -16.42
C ILE A 130 -18.07 13.45 -16.40
N ASN A 131 -18.56 14.36 -15.55
CA ASN A 131 -19.98 14.74 -15.52
C ASN A 131 -20.51 15.33 -16.84
N LYS A 132 -19.64 15.79 -17.76
CA LYS A 132 -20.08 16.26 -19.09
C LYS A 132 -20.47 15.11 -20.03
N ALA A 133 -20.18 13.86 -19.68
CA ALA A 133 -20.68 12.68 -20.40
C ALA A 133 -22.21 12.54 -20.31
N LYS A 134 -22.86 13.18 -19.33
CA LYS A 134 -24.31 13.17 -19.18
C LYS A 134 -24.97 13.97 -20.30
N VAL A 135 -25.93 13.35 -20.99
CA VAL A 135 -26.77 14.04 -21.96
C VAL A 135 -27.80 14.90 -21.20
N LYS A 136 -27.85 16.20 -21.53
CA LYS A 136 -28.82 17.12 -20.91
C LYS A 136 -30.26 16.71 -21.22
N GLY A 137 -31.06 16.47 -20.20
CA GLY A 137 -32.47 16.11 -20.32
C GLY A 137 -32.78 14.63 -20.10
N GLU A 138 -31.75 13.77 -20.07
CA GLU A 138 -31.89 12.39 -19.65
C GLU A 138 -31.70 12.28 -18.13
N ASN A 139 -32.38 11.31 -17.50
CA ASN A 139 -32.25 11.05 -16.06
C ASN A 139 -30.99 10.19 -15.78
N THR A 140 -29.85 10.59 -16.34
CA THR A 140 -28.56 9.90 -16.17
C THR A 140 -27.76 10.51 -15.03
N ARG A 141 -27.18 9.64 -14.18
CA ARG A 141 -26.39 10.06 -13.01
C ARG A 141 -25.03 9.38 -13.02
N ILE A 142 -24.01 10.10 -12.55
CA ILE A 142 -22.67 9.55 -12.33
C ILE A 142 -22.39 9.69 -10.84
N SER A 143 -22.04 8.58 -10.20
CA SER A 143 -21.55 8.52 -8.82
C SER A 143 -20.08 8.12 -8.84
N TYR A 144 -19.39 8.41 -7.74
CA TYR A 144 -17.96 8.16 -7.60
C TYR A 144 -17.74 7.32 -6.35
N TRP A 145 -16.93 6.28 -6.46
CA TRP A 145 -16.39 5.52 -5.34
C TRP A 145 -14.88 5.73 -5.34
N ASP A 146 -14.40 6.51 -4.38
CA ASP A 146 -12.99 6.69 -4.08
C ASP A 146 -12.51 5.59 -3.13
N GLU A 147 -11.21 5.60 -2.84
CA GLU A 147 -10.56 4.64 -1.94
C GLU A 147 -11.33 4.40 -0.64
N GLN A 148 -11.74 5.47 0.05
CA GLN A 148 -12.50 5.40 1.29
C GLN A 148 -13.79 4.60 1.10
N ARG A 149 -14.53 4.88 0.03
CA ARG A 149 -15.80 4.18 -0.23
C ARG A 149 -15.61 2.71 -0.58
N LEU A 150 -14.51 2.37 -1.25
CA LEU A 150 -14.17 0.99 -1.56
C LEU A 150 -13.78 0.22 -0.29
N ALA A 151 -12.97 0.82 0.59
CA ALA A 151 -12.60 0.26 1.88
C ALA A 151 -13.83 0.04 2.78
N GLU A 152 -14.71 1.04 2.89
CA GLU A 152 -15.97 0.95 3.62
C GLU A 152 -16.78 -0.29 3.20
N TYR A 153 -16.95 -0.53 1.91
CA TYR A 153 -17.74 -1.69 1.44
C TYR A 153 -17.07 -3.04 1.72
N ILE A 154 -15.74 -3.10 1.69
CA ILE A 154 -15.03 -4.32 2.05
C ILE A 154 -15.19 -4.59 3.55
N ASN A 155 -14.94 -3.58 4.39
CA ASN A 155 -15.09 -3.68 5.84
C ASN A 155 -16.53 -4.04 6.25
N GLU A 156 -17.54 -3.44 5.63
CA GLU A 156 -18.95 -3.68 5.99
C GLU A 156 -19.49 -5.02 5.49
N TYR A 157 -19.14 -5.45 4.27
CA TYR A 157 -19.83 -6.55 3.60
C TYR A 157 -18.94 -7.77 3.30
N TRP A 158 -17.61 -7.67 3.34
CA TRP A 158 -16.74 -8.71 2.79
C TRP A 158 -15.40 -8.88 3.52
N ILE A 159 -15.31 -8.45 4.78
CA ILE A 159 -14.04 -8.41 5.52
C ILE A 159 -13.44 -9.80 5.78
N ASP A 160 -14.28 -10.77 6.17
CA ASP A 160 -13.81 -12.13 6.46
C ASP A 160 -13.30 -12.81 5.18
N GLU A 161 -14.06 -12.69 4.08
CA GLU A 161 -13.62 -13.23 2.79
C GLU A 161 -12.43 -12.48 2.21
N PHE A 162 -12.27 -11.19 2.49
CA PHE A 162 -11.10 -10.42 2.07
C PHE A 162 -9.83 -10.99 2.70
N ILE A 163 -9.88 -11.29 3.99
CA ILE A 163 -8.77 -11.86 4.73
C ILE A 163 -8.42 -13.25 4.22
N ASP A 164 -9.43 -14.09 4.02
CA ASP A 164 -9.24 -15.42 3.46
C ASP A 164 -8.68 -15.36 2.03
N TYR A 165 -9.19 -14.44 1.20
CA TYR A 165 -8.78 -14.28 -0.20
C TYR A 165 -7.33 -13.86 -0.35
N PHE A 166 -6.83 -13.00 0.54
CA PHE A 166 -5.45 -12.51 0.53
C PHE A 166 -4.54 -13.24 1.51
N GLU A 167 -5.03 -14.29 2.18
CA GLU A 167 -4.32 -15.04 3.21
C GLU A 167 -3.70 -14.11 4.27
N ILE A 168 -4.44 -13.08 4.69
CA ILE A 168 -3.95 -12.07 5.63
C ILE A 168 -3.86 -12.71 7.01
N ASN A 169 -2.64 -12.86 7.52
CA ASN A 169 -2.44 -13.40 8.85
C ASN A 169 -2.98 -12.39 9.89
N SER A 170 -3.97 -12.79 10.68
CA SER A 170 -4.66 -11.93 11.65
C SER A 170 -3.72 -11.40 12.76
N GLU A 171 -2.62 -12.11 13.04
CA GLU A 171 -1.56 -11.61 13.91
C GLU A 171 -0.87 -10.38 13.32
N LYS A 172 -0.68 -10.33 11.99
CA LYS A 172 0.01 -9.23 11.29
C LYS A 172 -0.80 -7.92 11.29
N ILE A 173 -2.13 -8.00 11.28
CA ILE A 173 -3.03 -6.84 11.38
C ILE A 173 -2.90 -6.18 12.76
N LEU A 174 -2.78 -6.97 13.84
CA LEU A 174 -2.57 -6.45 15.20
C LEU A 174 -1.16 -5.84 15.39
N TYR A 175 -0.17 -6.29 14.63
CA TYR A 175 1.15 -5.64 14.60
C TYR A 175 1.12 -4.32 13.81
N GLU A 176 0.40 -4.25 12.68
CA GLU A 176 0.22 -3.02 11.89
C GLU A 176 -0.67 -1.97 12.63
N GLU A 177 -1.69 -2.37 13.40
CA GLU A 177 -2.50 -1.46 14.25
C GLU A 177 -1.67 -0.80 15.39
N ASN A 178 -0.60 -1.46 15.87
CA ASN A 178 0.32 -0.84 16.83
C ASN A 178 1.34 0.11 16.17
N ASN A 179 1.44 0.09 14.84
CA ASN A 179 2.25 1.00 14.03
C ASN A 179 1.44 2.14 13.40
N GLU A 180 0.14 2.33 13.74
CA GLU A 180 -0.68 3.45 13.24
C GLU A 180 -0.21 4.86 13.68
N ASN A 181 0.91 4.98 14.39
CA ASN A 181 1.52 6.28 14.69
C ASN A 181 2.49 6.78 13.58
N GLU A 182 2.76 6.03 12.51
CA GLU A 182 3.77 6.41 11.51
C GLU A 182 3.44 7.68 10.68
N ASP A 183 2.17 8.03 10.47
CA ASP A 183 1.80 9.30 9.81
C ASP A 183 1.73 10.51 10.77
N GLY A 184 1.86 10.27 12.08
CA GLY A 184 1.87 11.31 13.10
C GLY A 184 3.27 11.85 13.41
N TYR A 185 4.31 11.09 13.03
CA TYR A 185 5.70 11.48 13.24
C TYR A 185 6.14 12.50 12.19
N ILE A 186 6.54 13.70 12.65
CA ILE A 186 7.28 14.68 11.86
C ILE A 186 8.57 14.04 11.32
N VAL A 187 9.20 13.15 12.09
CA VAL A 187 10.40 12.41 11.66
C VAL A 187 10.00 11.04 11.13
N ASN A 188 9.70 10.98 9.83
CA ASN A 188 9.35 9.77 9.08
C ASN A 188 10.30 9.54 7.89
N GLU A 189 10.05 8.52 7.06
CA GLU A 189 10.89 8.23 5.89
C GLU A 189 11.05 9.45 4.94
N ASN A 190 9.98 10.22 4.72
CA ASN A 190 10.06 11.40 3.85
C ASN A 190 10.97 12.47 4.46
N TYR A 191 10.80 12.77 5.75
CA TYR A 191 11.66 13.71 6.47
C TYR A 191 13.13 13.30 6.40
N LEU A 192 13.43 12.02 6.64
CA LEU A 192 14.80 11.51 6.63
C LEU A 192 15.39 11.55 5.22
N ASN A 193 14.63 11.20 4.19
CA ASN A 193 15.10 11.31 2.80
C ASN A 193 15.33 12.77 2.38
N GLU A 194 14.56 13.74 2.89
CA GLU A 194 14.73 15.17 2.57
C GLU A 194 15.93 15.79 3.31
N ASN A 195 16.11 15.47 4.59
CA ASN A 195 17.11 16.13 5.45
C ASN A 195 18.45 15.39 5.49
N TYR A 196 18.44 14.08 5.27
CA TYR A 196 19.60 13.19 5.40
C TYR A 196 19.90 12.38 4.15
N GLU A 197 19.47 12.85 2.97
CA GLU A 197 19.64 12.16 1.69
C GLU A 197 21.08 11.62 1.47
N LYS A 198 22.08 12.46 1.78
CA LYS A 198 23.50 12.13 1.52
C LYS A 198 24.00 11.03 2.46
N GLU A 199 23.58 11.08 3.72
CA GLU A 199 23.90 10.13 4.77
C GLU A 199 23.24 8.79 4.46
N ILE A 200 21.95 8.79 4.12
CA ILE A 200 21.19 7.59 3.71
C ILE A 200 21.82 6.94 2.47
N ILE A 201 22.18 7.72 1.45
CA ILE A 201 22.86 7.20 0.25
C ILE A 201 24.19 6.53 0.61
N LYS A 202 24.96 7.07 1.56
CA LYS A 202 26.20 6.42 2.03
C LYS A 202 25.90 5.12 2.76
N CYS A 203 24.90 5.09 3.65
CA CYS A 203 24.48 3.88 4.35
C CYS A 203 24.06 2.77 3.36
N ARG A 204 23.18 3.11 2.41
CA ARG A 204 22.74 2.19 1.34
C ARG A 204 23.90 1.66 0.51
N LYS A 205 24.91 2.48 0.20
CA LYS A 205 26.11 2.04 -0.52
C LYS A 205 26.93 1.03 0.28
N VAL A 206 27.11 1.27 1.58
CA VAL A 206 27.81 0.32 2.47
C VAL A 206 27.00 -0.97 2.60
N LYS A 207 25.69 -0.90 2.83
CA LYS A 207 24.80 -2.08 2.92
C LYS A 207 24.87 -2.96 1.68
N LYS A 208 24.88 -2.38 0.48
CA LYS A 208 24.97 -3.11 -0.81
C LYS A 208 26.23 -3.96 -1.00
N THR A 209 27.27 -3.74 -0.20
CA THR A 209 28.51 -4.52 -0.25
C THR A 209 28.49 -5.78 0.61
N MET A 210 27.44 -5.97 1.40
CA MET A 210 27.27 -7.08 2.32
C MET A 210 26.17 -8.03 1.82
N ASN A 211 26.34 -9.32 2.10
CA ASN A 211 25.25 -10.28 1.96
C ASN A 211 24.28 -10.19 3.15
N THR A 212 23.17 -10.93 3.10
CA THR A 212 22.14 -10.91 4.14
C THR A 212 22.69 -11.21 5.53
N TRP A 213 23.50 -12.26 5.69
CA TRP A 213 24.03 -12.65 7.00
C TRP A 213 25.07 -11.68 7.55
N GLN A 214 25.94 -11.17 6.70
CA GLN A 214 26.88 -10.11 7.05
C GLN A 214 26.14 -8.86 7.53
N TRP A 215 25.01 -8.55 6.91
CA TRP A 215 24.17 -7.44 7.30
C TRP A 215 23.51 -7.66 8.66
N GLU A 216 22.98 -8.85 8.93
CA GLU A 216 22.40 -9.18 10.25
C GLU A 216 23.45 -9.09 11.37
N ILE A 217 24.69 -9.51 11.14
CA ILE A 217 25.79 -9.32 12.12
C ILE A 217 26.00 -7.82 12.41
N ILE A 218 26.08 -6.99 11.36
CA ILE A 218 26.28 -5.55 11.52
C ILE A 218 25.09 -4.87 12.20
N LYS A 219 23.85 -5.29 11.91
CA LYS A 219 22.64 -4.81 12.59
C LYS A 219 22.71 -5.06 14.08
N VAL A 220 23.00 -6.29 14.51
CA VAL A 220 23.13 -6.63 15.94
C VAL A 220 24.20 -5.78 16.61
N MET A 221 25.34 -5.57 15.95
CA MET A 221 26.38 -4.67 16.48
C MET A 221 25.88 -3.23 16.61
N ILE A 222 25.04 -2.75 15.67
CA ILE A 222 24.46 -1.41 15.73
C ILE A 222 23.41 -1.33 16.86
N HIS A 223 22.54 -2.32 17.06
CA HIS A 223 21.63 -2.35 18.21
C HIS A 223 22.41 -2.28 19.53
N ASN A 224 23.46 -3.11 19.69
CA ASN A 224 24.32 -3.08 20.87
C ASN A 224 25.00 -1.72 21.11
N LEU A 225 25.29 -0.96 20.05
CA LEU A 225 25.81 0.41 20.18
C LEU A 225 24.82 1.35 20.86
N PHE A 226 23.50 1.17 20.68
CA PHE A 226 22.49 2.00 21.34
C PHE A 226 22.09 1.44 22.70
N ASP A 227 21.93 0.11 22.81
CA ASP A 227 21.44 -0.52 24.05
C ASP A 227 22.47 -0.44 25.18
N ASN A 228 23.76 -0.51 24.83
CA ASN A 228 24.85 -0.58 25.79
C ASN A 228 25.85 0.59 25.68
N ASP A 229 25.60 1.58 24.80
CA ASP A 229 26.54 2.66 24.43
C ASP A 229 27.96 2.12 24.09
N SER A 230 28.02 0.91 23.50
CA SER A 230 29.27 0.20 23.21
C SER A 230 29.46 -0.07 21.73
N SER A 231 30.58 0.39 21.18
CA SER A 231 30.99 0.11 19.80
C SER A 231 31.58 -1.29 19.58
N SER A 232 31.60 -2.11 20.62
CA SER A 232 32.11 -3.48 20.62
C SER A 232 31.10 -4.46 21.21
N ILE A 233 31.12 -5.70 20.72
CA ILE A 233 30.28 -6.80 21.22
C ILE A 233 31.12 -8.05 21.47
N ASN A 234 30.87 -8.75 22.57
CA ASN A 234 31.48 -10.07 22.81
C ASN A 234 30.85 -11.12 21.89
N MET A 235 31.64 -12.10 21.44
CA MET A 235 31.15 -13.23 20.63
C MET A 235 29.91 -13.92 21.24
N SER A 236 29.88 -14.10 22.55
CA SER A 236 28.77 -14.77 23.24
C SER A 236 27.46 -13.99 23.12
N ASN A 237 27.52 -12.65 23.23
CA ASN A 237 26.35 -11.78 23.09
C ASN A 237 25.90 -11.75 21.63
N LEU A 238 26.84 -11.63 20.69
CA LEU A 238 26.53 -11.67 19.26
C LEU A 238 25.78 -12.95 18.86
N LEU A 239 26.24 -14.10 19.34
CA LEU A 239 25.59 -15.39 19.05
C LEU A 239 24.21 -15.50 19.69
N MET A 240 24.04 -14.97 20.89
CA MET A 240 22.75 -14.94 21.59
C MET A 240 21.72 -14.10 20.82
N GLU A 241 22.09 -12.87 20.44
CA GLU A 241 21.21 -11.97 19.68
C GLU A 241 20.87 -12.49 18.28
N LEU A 242 21.81 -13.21 17.64
CA LEU A 242 21.57 -13.83 16.33
C LEU A 242 20.83 -15.17 16.41
N GLU A 243 20.54 -15.68 17.61
CA GLU A 243 20.03 -17.05 17.85
C GLU A 243 20.79 -18.13 17.05
N SER A 244 22.11 -17.99 16.98
CA SER A 244 22.96 -18.80 16.08
C SER A 244 24.17 -19.39 16.80
N THR A 245 24.93 -20.22 16.07
CA THR A 245 26.15 -20.86 16.57
C THR A 245 27.38 -20.33 15.86
N GLU A 246 28.54 -20.41 16.49
CA GLU A 246 29.81 -19.93 15.92
C GLU A 246 30.09 -20.57 14.56
N ASP A 247 29.82 -21.86 14.40
CA ASP A 247 30.00 -22.58 13.14
C ASP A 247 29.13 -22.01 12.00
N ASN A 248 27.93 -21.52 12.32
CA ASN A 248 27.00 -20.96 11.34
C ASN A 248 27.41 -19.58 10.81
N ILE A 249 28.15 -18.80 11.60
CA ILE A 249 28.52 -17.41 11.24
C ILE A 249 30.03 -17.22 11.02
N SER A 250 30.83 -18.28 11.22
CA SER A 250 32.29 -18.24 11.14
C SER A 250 32.82 -17.74 9.78
N ASN A 251 32.16 -18.12 8.69
CA ASN A 251 32.59 -17.73 7.34
C ASN A 251 32.31 -16.24 7.10
N GLU A 252 31.17 -15.75 7.56
CA GLU A 252 30.70 -14.39 7.46
C GLU A 252 31.59 -13.46 8.29
N LEU A 253 31.91 -13.85 9.53
CA LEU A 253 32.84 -13.11 10.40
C LEU A 253 34.23 -13.01 9.76
N ARG A 254 34.79 -14.12 9.24
CA ARG A 254 36.08 -14.08 8.52
C ARG A 254 36.02 -13.15 7.31
N SER A 255 34.93 -13.20 6.56
CA SER A 255 34.74 -12.33 5.40
C SER A 255 34.63 -10.85 5.81
N LEU A 256 33.89 -10.52 6.87
CA LEU A 256 33.79 -9.17 7.40
C LEU A 256 35.14 -8.63 7.90
N ILE A 257 35.96 -9.47 8.53
CA ILE A 257 37.33 -9.11 8.93
C ILE A 257 38.20 -8.84 7.69
N GLN A 258 38.16 -9.72 6.69
CA GLN A 258 38.94 -9.55 5.44
C GLN A 258 38.56 -8.29 4.67
N LEU A 259 37.28 -7.94 4.69
CA LEU A 259 36.75 -6.74 4.06
C LEU A 259 36.91 -5.48 4.94
N SER A 260 37.53 -5.62 6.11
CA SER A 260 37.74 -4.54 7.09
C SER A 260 36.45 -3.87 7.57
N TYR A 261 35.36 -4.64 7.69
CA TYR A 261 34.11 -4.19 8.32
C TYR A 261 34.17 -4.35 9.84
N ILE A 262 34.87 -5.37 10.32
CA ILE A 262 35.05 -5.60 11.76
C ILE A 262 36.50 -5.95 12.05
N ASN A 263 36.91 -5.75 13.30
CA ASN A 263 38.16 -6.28 13.84
C ASN A 263 37.87 -6.96 15.19
N ILE A 264 38.75 -7.86 15.59
CA ILE A 264 38.69 -8.48 16.90
C ILE A 264 39.81 -7.89 17.75
N ASP A 265 39.46 -7.26 18.87
CA ASP A 265 40.39 -6.69 19.84
C ASP A 265 40.05 -7.22 21.24
N GLU A 266 41.04 -7.78 21.93
CA GLU A 266 40.88 -8.39 23.27
C GLU A 266 39.69 -9.37 23.44
N GLY A 267 39.24 -10.01 22.35
CA GLY A 267 38.10 -10.94 22.35
C GLY A 267 36.73 -10.29 22.09
N GLU A 268 36.71 -8.99 21.83
CA GLU A 268 35.54 -8.24 21.40
C GLU A 268 35.58 -7.94 19.91
N ILE A 269 34.40 -7.90 19.29
CA ILE A 269 34.22 -7.58 17.88
C ILE A 269 33.86 -6.10 17.79
N CYS A 270 34.69 -5.32 17.11
CA CYS A 270 34.56 -3.88 16.97
C CYS A 270 34.31 -3.49 15.51
N PHE A 271 33.63 -2.37 15.28
CA PHE A 271 33.47 -1.82 13.93
C PHE A 271 34.80 -1.34 13.34
N SER A 272 35.03 -1.64 12.06
CA SER A 272 36.18 -1.18 11.30
C SER A 272 35.77 -0.66 9.92
N GLY A 273 36.67 0.07 9.27
CA GLY A 273 36.54 0.55 7.90
C GLY A 273 35.16 1.13 7.57
N ASN A 274 34.47 0.53 6.58
CA ASN A 274 33.16 0.99 6.13
C ASN A 274 32.05 0.79 7.18
N ALA A 275 32.14 -0.23 8.04
CA ALA A 275 31.16 -0.42 9.10
C ALA A 275 31.31 0.62 10.21
N SER A 276 32.53 1.10 10.48
CA SER A 276 32.77 2.22 11.41
C SER A 276 32.18 3.53 10.89
N VAL A 277 32.21 3.74 9.57
CA VAL A 277 31.52 4.89 8.96
C VAL A 277 30.01 4.72 9.08
N LEU A 278 29.49 3.52 8.81
CA LEU A 278 28.07 3.21 8.94
C LEU A 278 27.58 3.40 10.37
N SER A 279 28.29 2.90 11.38
CA SER A 279 27.88 3.01 12.78
C SER A 279 27.84 4.47 13.26
N LYS A 280 28.75 5.32 12.77
CA LYS A 280 28.70 6.78 13.02
C LYS A 280 27.49 7.44 12.38
N LEU A 281 27.15 7.05 11.14
CA LEU A 281 25.96 7.56 10.45
C LEU A 281 24.67 7.08 11.12
N ALA A 282 24.64 5.81 11.54
CA ALA A 282 23.55 5.24 12.32
C ALA A 282 23.37 6.02 13.63
N LYS A 283 24.46 6.29 14.35
CA LYS A 283 24.46 7.10 15.58
C LYS A 283 23.84 8.47 15.35
N ILE A 284 24.30 9.22 14.34
CA ILE A 284 23.72 10.53 14.00
C ILE A 284 22.22 10.44 13.72
N LEU A 285 21.80 9.50 12.87
CA LEU A 285 20.41 9.44 12.42
C LEU A 285 19.47 8.95 13.52
N ILE A 286 19.86 7.91 14.25
CA ILE A 286 19.04 7.31 15.30
C ILE A 286 19.02 8.21 16.54
N GLU A 287 20.13 8.84 16.93
CA GLU A 287 20.11 9.82 18.04
C GLU A 287 19.22 11.02 17.69
N ASP A 288 19.31 11.56 16.47
CA ASP A 288 18.44 12.67 16.06
C ASP A 288 16.95 12.28 16.04
N MET A 289 16.65 11.04 15.65
CA MET A 289 15.29 10.49 15.78
C MET A 289 14.86 10.36 17.24
N ILE A 290 15.69 9.77 18.11
CA ILE A 290 15.40 9.57 19.54
C ILE A 290 15.25 10.92 20.27
N GLU A 291 16.02 11.94 19.89
CA GLU A 291 15.94 13.29 20.45
C GLU A 291 14.67 14.04 20.04
N ALA A 292 13.99 13.62 18.95
CA ALA A 292 12.70 14.18 18.60
C ALA A 292 11.65 13.82 19.65
N GLU A 293 10.85 14.81 20.10
CA GLU A 293 9.85 14.65 21.18
C GLU A 293 8.89 13.46 20.96
N GLU A 294 8.71 13.09 19.71
CA GLU A 294 7.78 12.06 19.28
C GLU A 294 8.33 10.63 19.53
N PHE A 295 9.66 10.43 19.57
CA PHE A 295 10.29 9.12 19.80
C PHE A 295 10.64 8.86 21.27
N ILE A 296 10.29 9.77 22.18
CA ILE A 296 10.52 9.60 23.62
C ILE A 296 9.76 8.36 24.13
N GLY A 297 10.51 7.33 24.53
CA GLY A 297 9.95 6.05 24.99
C GLY A 297 9.68 5.03 23.88
N ASN A 298 10.09 5.32 22.64
CA ASN A 298 10.00 4.41 21.49
C ASN A 298 11.32 4.35 20.69
N GLU A 299 12.43 4.14 21.39
CA GLU A 299 13.78 4.09 20.81
C GLU A 299 13.95 2.94 19.82
N GLU A 300 13.21 1.84 20.02
CA GLU A 300 13.27 0.67 19.15
C GLU A 300 12.71 0.98 17.75
N TYR A 301 11.62 1.73 17.69
CA TYR A 301 11.05 2.18 16.43
C TYR A 301 12.01 3.08 15.63
N ALA A 302 12.79 3.95 16.30
CA ALA A 302 13.82 4.74 15.63
C ALA A 302 14.89 3.86 14.97
N LYS A 303 15.30 2.78 15.63
CA LYS A 303 16.26 1.81 15.07
C LYS A 303 15.66 1.07 13.89
N ASP A 304 14.42 0.58 14.01
CA ASP A 304 13.72 -0.13 12.94
C ASP A 304 13.56 0.74 11.70
N LEU A 305 13.09 1.98 11.87
CA LEU A 305 12.94 2.94 10.78
C LEU A 305 14.26 3.21 10.06
N PHE A 306 15.38 3.34 10.81
CA PHE A 306 16.71 3.46 10.20
C PHE A 306 17.03 2.25 9.32
N PHE A 307 16.78 1.03 9.81
CA PHE A 307 17.09 -0.19 9.07
C PHE A 307 16.20 -0.40 7.85
N GLU A 308 14.94 0.01 7.91
CA GLU A 308 14.00 -0.01 6.77
C GLU A 308 14.45 0.93 5.66
N ILE A 309 14.81 2.16 6.00
CA ILE A 309 15.21 3.18 5.02
C ILE A 309 16.49 2.78 4.28
N ILE A 310 17.39 2.04 4.91
CA ILE A 310 18.66 1.63 4.29
C ILE A 310 18.61 0.26 3.60
N GLN A 311 17.45 -0.40 3.53
CA GLN A 311 17.28 -1.61 2.74
C GLN A 311 17.56 -1.35 1.24
#